data_AF-A0A1I5U0V7-F1
#
_entry.id   AF-A0A1I5U0V7-F1
#
_cell.length_a   1.000
_cell.length_b   1.000
_cell.length_c   1.000
_cell.angle_alpha   90.00
_cell.angle_beta   90.00
_cell.angle_gamma   90.00
#
_symmetry.space_group_name_H-M   'P 1'
#
loop_
_entity.id
_entity.type
_entity.pdbx_description
1 polymer ?
#
loop_
_entity_poly.entity_id
_entity_poly.type
_entity_poly.pdbx_seq_one_letter_code
_entity_poly.pdbx_strand_id
1 'polypeptide(L)'
;MSDADSTGGLGSVVAGTLSHGRTIAAVDVRRSLRKAVDSKSQLIVFVLFVGLFSLGTGYGSYLFGREVGLGAELPVDWSLIAIARGAFAILGLFLTVIVAVRTVGTRGTLENDVGLLSVVPTREAAVGMLLSESVLAGSYAVPLFVAAGVGYAAATGAWGLVLSLPVAAAVAVVAAVAVGYPLGLGIRHVATRIGIVARHRTVLILLAFVAYMALVTTGALGEFVLRVFEPMQQAPTGWVADIALAGTAAVAIDPVRAGGAIPLAAGLGVASAVVTTRIADAHWFADSVVTGSKDDESTSGDRFRAVEDAIAGVVGRPTAAVTVLAWKRAIRAPLKLLYVAYPLLFVVGFLTETIQTGEVPAIGAGFALVFVAWGGAVVFTLNPLGDQGAALPATVLSRIGGREFVGAHLLAGAIVAVPLGTVITAVVAVLSPLGPGLVTAVVLATPVSILVGSAFAVGVGMAFPRYEAVNITRSTKAIVPSLLAFAVFTAYIVAVVATGAIVSEPVVETVAAGILTWVLPFGISIDGAGLGFAARVALVPLGIAPFASAAYAVRRFERVTVD
;
A
#
# COMPACT_ATOMS: atom_id res chain seq x y z
N MET A 1 -3.13 66.82 3.23
CA MET A 1 -3.35 66.27 4.59
C MET A 1 -4.74 65.66 4.57
N SER A 2 -4.92 64.34 4.51
CA SER A 2 -4.30 63.32 5.36
C SER A 2 -4.04 62.04 4.58
N ASP A 3 -2.81 61.53 4.69
CA ASP A 3 -2.50 60.10 4.56
C ASP A 3 -3.24 59.35 5.67
N ALA A 4 -4.20 58.49 5.34
CA ALA A 4 -4.76 57.49 6.24
C ALA A 4 -5.70 56.53 5.49
N ASP A 5 -5.16 55.61 4.67
CA ASP A 5 -5.87 54.32 4.45
C ASP A 5 -5.03 53.17 3.84
N SER A 6 -3.69 53.26 3.86
CA SER A 6 -2.82 52.22 3.28
C SER A 6 -2.62 50.98 4.17
N THR A 7 -3.23 50.93 5.36
CA THR A 7 -3.08 49.81 6.31
C THR A 7 -4.21 48.76 6.22
N GLY A 8 -5.30 49.04 5.50
CA GLY A 8 -6.42 48.10 5.29
C GLY A 8 -6.19 47.02 4.21
N GLY A 9 -5.14 47.14 3.40
CA GLY A 9 -4.94 46.31 2.20
C GLY A 9 -4.37 44.91 2.44
N LEU A 10 -3.42 44.74 3.36
CA LEU A 10 -2.79 43.44 3.59
C LEU A 10 -3.66 42.50 4.44
N GLY A 11 -4.29 43.03 5.48
CA GLY A 11 -5.18 42.26 6.36
C GLY A 11 -6.42 41.73 5.63
N SER A 12 -7.03 42.55 4.77
CA SER A 12 -8.19 42.15 3.96
C SER A 12 -7.84 41.11 2.90
N VAL A 13 -6.67 41.21 2.25
CA VAL A 13 -6.18 40.22 1.27
C VAL A 13 -5.88 38.87 1.93
N VAL A 14 -5.24 38.88 3.11
CA VAL A 14 -4.97 37.64 3.87
C VAL A 14 -6.27 37.00 4.33
N ALA A 15 -7.21 37.78 4.88
CA ALA A 15 -8.51 37.28 5.31
C ALA A 15 -9.33 36.69 4.15
N GLY A 16 -9.34 37.37 3.00
CA GLY A 16 -9.99 36.88 1.77
C GLY A 16 -9.35 35.57 1.28
N THR A 17 -8.02 35.52 1.23
CA THR A 17 -7.26 34.33 0.80
C THR A 17 -7.55 33.13 1.71
N LEU A 18 -7.62 33.33 3.03
CA LEU A 18 -7.94 32.27 3.99
C LEU A 18 -9.40 31.83 3.90
N SER A 19 -10.34 32.75 3.68
CA SER A 19 -11.77 32.45 3.53
C SER A 19 -12.05 31.60 2.29
N HIS A 20 -11.53 32.03 1.12
CA HIS A 20 -11.67 31.27 -0.12
C HIS A 20 -10.89 29.95 -0.06
N GLY A 21 -9.66 29.97 0.46
CA GLY A 21 -8.86 28.76 0.68
C GLY A 21 -9.59 27.75 1.56
N ARG A 22 -10.19 28.17 2.67
CA ARG A 22 -11.00 27.30 3.55
C ARG A 22 -12.22 26.72 2.81
N THR A 23 -12.88 27.52 1.98
CA THR A 23 -14.04 27.07 1.20
C THR A 23 -13.62 26.00 0.19
N ILE A 24 -12.55 26.25 -0.56
CA ILE A 24 -11.96 25.29 -1.51
C ILE A 24 -11.57 24.01 -0.79
N ALA A 25 -10.88 24.12 0.36
CA ALA A 25 -10.47 22.99 1.17
C ALA A 25 -11.67 22.16 1.65
N ALA A 26 -12.71 22.81 2.17
CA ALA A 26 -13.91 22.14 2.66
C ALA A 26 -14.65 21.39 1.54
N VAL A 27 -14.76 22.00 0.36
CA VAL A 27 -15.39 21.36 -0.81
C VAL A 27 -14.56 20.15 -1.25
N ASP A 28 -13.25 20.30 -1.35
CA ASP A 28 -12.35 19.24 -1.78
C ASP A 28 -12.28 18.06 -0.80
N VAL A 29 -12.25 18.33 0.51
CA VAL A 29 -12.34 17.31 1.57
C VAL A 29 -13.69 16.61 1.52
N ARG A 30 -14.81 17.35 1.50
CA ARG A 30 -16.15 16.74 1.42
C ARG A 30 -16.32 15.87 0.19
N ARG A 31 -15.80 16.30 -0.95
CA ARG A 31 -15.80 15.52 -2.18
C ARG A 31 -14.95 14.26 -2.03
N SER A 32 -13.75 14.37 -1.48
CA SER A 32 -12.87 13.22 -1.22
C SER A 32 -13.52 12.19 -0.30
N LEU A 33 -14.20 12.68 0.74
CA LEU A 33 -14.98 11.85 1.67
C LEU A 33 -16.18 11.21 0.97
N ARG A 34 -16.99 11.96 0.21
CA ARG A 34 -18.11 11.38 -0.55
C ARG A 34 -17.64 10.31 -1.52
N LYS A 35 -16.57 10.57 -2.27
CA LYS A 35 -15.99 9.58 -3.19
C LYS A 35 -15.56 8.30 -2.46
N ALA A 36 -14.97 8.44 -1.27
CA ALA A 36 -14.61 7.30 -0.44
C ALA A 36 -15.84 6.56 0.12
N VAL A 37 -16.90 7.28 0.50
CA VAL A 37 -18.15 6.74 1.05
C VAL A 37 -18.99 6.05 -0.03
N ASP A 38 -19.13 6.68 -1.20
CA ASP A 38 -19.88 6.16 -2.34
C ASP A 38 -19.25 4.85 -2.85
N SER A 39 -17.93 4.71 -2.74
CA SER A 39 -17.25 3.45 -2.95
C SER A 39 -17.23 2.62 -1.68
N LYS A 40 -18.22 1.72 -1.50
CA LYS A 40 -18.27 0.75 -0.37
C LYS A 40 -16.92 0.07 -0.12
N SER A 41 -16.18 -0.26 -1.19
CA SER A 41 -14.84 -0.85 -1.09
C SER A 41 -13.79 0.08 -0.47
N GLN A 42 -13.79 1.37 -0.81
CA GLN A 42 -12.83 2.34 -0.27
C GLN A 42 -13.16 2.70 1.18
N LEU A 43 -14.45 2.81 1.52
CA LEU A 43 -14.88 3.05 2.89
C LEU A 43 -14.50 1.88 3.82
N ILE A 44 -14.78 0.64 3.41
CA ILE A 44 -14.40 -0.54 4.19
C ILE A 44 -12.88 -0.59 4.38
N VAL A 45 -12.10 -0.32 3.33
CA VAL A 45 -10.63 -0.31 3.44
C VAL A 45 -10.14 0.80 4.34
N PHE A 46 -10.71 2.00 4.23
CA PHE A 46 -10.34 3.11 5.11
C PHE A 46 -10.65 2.80 6.57
N VAL A 47 -11.87 2.34 6.86
CA VAL A 47 -12.31 1.98 8.21
C VAL A 47 -11.51 0.80 8.75
N LEU A 48 -11.27 -0.23 7.94
CA LEU A 48 -10.46 -1.37 8.33
C LEU A 48 -9.02 -0.95 8.57
N PHE A 49 -8.42 -0.16 7.68
CA PHE A 49 -7.03 0.29 7.81
C PHE A 49 -6.88 1.20 9.02
N VAL A 50 -7.58 2.35 9.06
CA VAL A 50 -7.48 3.28 10.19
C VAL A 50 -7.92 2.61 11.50
N GLY A 51 -8.99 1.83 11.48
CA GLY A 51 -9.48 1.10 12.65
C GLY A 51 -8.47 0.06 13.15
N LEU A 52 -7.98 -0.82 12.28
CA LEU A 52 -7.01 -1.86 12.66
C LEU A 52 -5.69 -1.26 13.12
N PHE A 53 -5.15 -0.28 12.41
CA PHE A 53 -3.90 0.39 12.82
C PHE A 53 -4.07 1.19 14.10
N SER A 54 -5.22 1.85 14.30
CA SER A 54 -5.50 2.55 15.57
C SER A 54 -5.65 1.56 16.72
N LEU A 55 -6.39 0.45 16.53
CA LEU A 55 -6.51 -0.61 17.53
C LEU A 55 -5.16 -1.24 17.86
N GLY A 56 -4.37 -1.57 16.85
CA GLY A 56 -3.02 -2.12 17.02
C GLY A 56 -2.08 -1.15 17.73
N THR A 57 -2.11 0.13 17.35
CA THR A 57 -1.31 1.18 18.00
C THR A 57 -1.74 1.37 19.45
N GLY A 58 -3.05 1.46 19.73
CA GLY A 58 -3.56 1.60 21.08
C GLY A 58 -3.25 0.39 21.97
N TYR A 59 -3.46 -0.82 21.46
CA TYR A 59 -3.13 -2.04 22.18
C TYR A 59 -1.62 -2.19 22.41
N GLY A 60 -0.80 -1.88 21.40
CA GLY A 60 0.66 -1.85 21.53
C GLY A 60 1.13 -0.84 22.57
N SER A 61 0.56 0.36 22.59
CA SER A 61 0.83 1.37 23.61
C SER A 61 0.37 0.95 25.01
N TYR A 62 -0.74 0.21 25.12
CA TYR A 62 -1.20 -0.38 26.38
C TYR A 62 -0.20 -1.42 26.90
N LEU A 63 0.23 -2.36 26.05
CA LEU A 63 1.24 -3.36 26.42
C LEU A 63 2.56 -2.69 26.82
N PHE A 64 3.01 -1.70 26.05
CA PHE A 64 4.21 -0.93 26.36
C PHE A 64 4.10 -0.24 27.71
N GLY A 65 2.96 0.41 28.01
CA GLY A 65 2.72 1.07 29.29
C GLY A 65 2.67 0.10 30.47
N ARG A 66 2.14 -1.11 30.27
CA ARG A 66 2.00 -2.14 31.31
C ARG A 66 3.33 -2.80 31.67
N GLU A 67 4.14 -3.13 30.67
CA GLU A 67 5.36 -3.95 30.85
C GLU A 67 6.63 -3.10 31.03
N VAL A 68 6.70 -1.94 30.37
CA VAL A 68 7.92 -1.11 30.30
C VAL A 68 7.66 0.26 30.93
N GLY A 69 6.70 1.01 30.37
CA GLY A 69 6.40 2.38 30.78
C GLY A 69 7.46 3.40 30.34
N LEU A 70 7.07 4.68 30.31
CA LEU A 70 7.94 5.80 29.92
C LEU A 70 8.96 6.19 31.01
N GLY A 71 8.94 5.54 32.17
CA GLY A 71 9.89 5.78 33.28
C GLY A 71 10.98 4.71 33.39
N ALA A 72 10.98 3.70 32.52
CA ALA A 72 11.97 2.62 32.58
C ALA A 72 13.37 3.09 32.21
N GLU A 73 14.36 2.62 32.96
CA GLU A 73 15.77 2.69 32.55
C GLU A 73 15.98 1.71 31.39
N LEU A 74 16.27 2.25 30.21
CA LEU A 74 16.56 1.45 29.03
C LEU A 74 18.03 1.00 29.06
N PRO A 75 18.36 -0.21 28.58
CA PRO A 75 19.73 -0.72 28.50
C PRO A 75 20.54 -0.06 27.37
N VAL A 76 20.25 1.21 27.05
CA VAL A 76 20.84 1.99 25.96
C VAL A 76 21.20 3.36 26.52
N ASP A 77 22.34 3.93 26.10
CA ASP A 77 22.84 5.23 26.58
C ASP A 77 21.95 6.44 26.20
N TRP A 78 20.83 6.20 25.51
CA TRP A 78 19.90 7.24 25.09
C TRP A 78 18.76 7.40 26.10
N SER A 79 18.53 8.65 26.50
CA SER A 79 17.31 9.01 27.23
C SER A 79 16.07 8.78 26.37
N LEU A 80 14.94 8.43 27.01
CA LEU A 80 13.68 8.19 26.31
C LEU A 80 13.20 9.41 25.51
N ILE A 81 13.46 10.63 26.00
CA ILE A 81 13.15 11.86 25.29
C ILE A 81 13.98 12.02 24.02
N ALA A 82 15.26 11.59 24.04
CA ALA A 82 16.11 11.61 22.85
C ALA A 82 15.59 10.62 21.78
N ILE A 83 15.20 9.42 22.21
CA ILE A 83 14.57 8.42 21.32
C ILE A 83 13.27 8.98 20.74
N ALA A 84 12.42 9.58 21.57
CA ALA A 84 11.17 10.18 21.12
C ALA A 84 11.40 11.30 20.09
N ARG A 85 12.34 12.22 20.35
CA ARG A 85 12.69 13.30 19.41
C ARG A 85 13.13 12.75 18.06
N GLY A 86 14.01 11.74 18.06
CA GLY A 86 14.46 11.08 16.82
C GLY A 86 13.30 10.38 16.10
N ALA A 87 12.44 9.67 16.85
CA ALA A 87 11.30 8.96 16.29
C ALA A 87 10.29 9.93 15.65
N PHE A 88 9.90 11.02 16.33
CA PHE A 88 9.01 12.04 15.77
C PHE A 88 9.62 12.74 14.56
N ALA A 89 10.94 13.00 14.58
CA ALA A 89 11.63 13.61 13.45
C ALA A 89 11.63 12.69 12.21
N ILE A 90 11.92 11.39 12.39
CA ILE A 90 11.84 10.38 11.32
C ILE A 90 10.40 10.23 10.81
N LEU A 91 9.41 10.10 11.71
CA LEU A 91 8.01 9.96 11.33
C LEU A 91 7.53 11.19 10.54
N GLY A 92 7.95 12.39 10.95
CA GLY A 92 7.71 13.63 10.21
C GLY A 92 8.33 13.63 8.81
N LEU A 93 9.56 13.12 8.66
CA LEU A 93 10.21 12.95 7.36
C LEU A 93 9.45 11.96 6.47
N PHE A 94 9.09 10.79 6.99
CA PHE A 94 8.28 9.81 6.25
C PHE A 94 6.93 10.39 5.82
N LEU A 95 6.24 11.11 6.72
CA LEU A 95 4.98 11.77 6.40
C LEU A 95 5.17 12.82 5.30
N THR A 96 6.26 13.59 5.33
CA THR A 96 6.61 14.57 4.29
C THR A 96 6.79 13.90 2.94
N VAL A 97 7.51 12.76 2.89
CA VAL A 97 7.70 11.96 1.67
C VAL A 97 6.37 11.42 1.15
N ILE A 98 5.51 10.89 2.02
CA ILE A 98 4.17 10.39 1.64
C ILE A 98 3.34 11.51 1.01
N VAL A 99 3.31 12.70 1.62
CA VAL A 99 2.60 13.86 1.07
C VAL A 99 3.19 14.27 -0.29
N ALA A 100 4.51 14.28 -0.43
CA ALA A 100 5.16 14.61 -1.70
C ALA A 100 4.78 13.62 -2.81
N VAL A 101 4.90 12.31 -2.57
CA VAL A 101 4.52 11.25 -3.52
C VAL A 101 3.03 11.34 -3.87
N ARG A 102 2.18 11.57 -2.88
CA ARG A 102 0.73 11.73 -3.09
C ARG A 102 0.41 12.95 -3.94
N THR A 103 1.14 14.06 -3.76
CA THR A 103 1.06 15.25 -4.60
C THR A 103 1.53 14.98 -6.02
N VAL A 104 2.65 14.28 -6.21
CA VAL A 104 3.12 13.87 -7.54
C VAL A 104 2.05 13.05 -8.27
N GLY A 105 1.49 12.04 -7.61
CA GLY A 105 0.53 11.12 -8.23
C GLY A 105 -0.85 11.73 -8.44
N THR A 106 -1.46 12.25 -7.37
CA THR A 106 -2.91 12.53 -7.34
C THR A 106 -3.27 13.97 -6.96
N ARG A 107 -2.51 14.61 -6.06
CA ARG A 107 -2.93 15.89 -5.44
C ARG A 107 -2.35 17.15 -6.08
N GLY A 108 -1.42 17.01 -7.04
CA GLY A 108 -0.79 18.14 -7.73
C GLY A 108 -1.62 18.75 -8.87
N THR A 109 -2.77 18.16 -9.22
CA THR A 109 -3.69 18.72 -10.22
C THR A 109 -4.99 19.18 -9.60
N LEU A 110 -5.47 20.33 -10.04
CA LEU A 110 -6.81 20.83 -9.71
C LEU A 110 -7.88 20.08 -10.49
N GLU A 111 -9.00 19.84 -9.85
CA GLU A 111 -10.16 19.20 -10.45
C GLU A 111 -11.12 20.29 -10.92
N ASN A 112 -11.48 20.31 -12.21
CA ASN A 112 -12.07 21.47 -12.88
C ASN A 112 -11.15 22.70 -12.81
N ASP A 113 -9.89 22.52 -13.21
CA ASP A 113 -8.84 23.55 -13.26
C ASP A 113 -9.29 24.83 -13.98
N VAL A 114 -9.89 24.71 -15.17
CA VAL A 114 -10.39 25.86 -15.95
C VAL A 114 -11.45 26.64 -15.16
N GLY A 115 -12.41 25.96 -14.53
CA GLY A 115 -13.46 26.63 -13.78
C GLY A 115 -12.96 27.29 -12.49
N LEU A 116 -12.04 26.64 -11.77
CA LEU A 116 -11.51 27.15 -10.51
C LEU A 116 -10.57 28.35 -10.76
N LEU A 117 -9.62 28.20 -11.68
CA LEU A 117 -8.59 29.21 -11.96
C LEU A 117 -9.15 30.44 -12.72
N SER A 118 -10.36 30.34 -13.28
CA SER A 118 -11.05 31.49 -13.88
C SER A 118 -11.75 32.38 -12.84
N VAL A 119 -12.05 31.86 -11.64
CA VAL A 119 -12.85 32.55 -10.63
C VAL A 119 -12.00 33.00 -9.44
N VAL A 120 -10.91 32.28 -9.15
CA VAL A 120 -10.13 32.47 -7.94
C VAL A 120 -8.63 32.57 -8.28
N PRO A 121 -7.86 33.51 -7.67
CA PRO A 121 -6.41 33.59 -7.86
C PRO A 121 -5.67 32.32 -7.42
N THR A 122 -4.54 32.01 -8.07
CA THR A 122 -3.72 30.82 -7.78
C THR A 122 -3.36 30.67 -6.30
N ARG A 123 -3.08 31.78 -5.61
CA ARG A 123 -2.72 31.77 -4.18
C ARG A 123 -3.81 31.16 -3.30
N GLU A 124 -5.08 31.44 -3.60
CA GLU A 124 -6.20 30.99 -2.77
C GLU A 124 -6.51 29.52 -3.06
N ALA A 125 -6.37 29.10 -4.33
CA ALA A 125 -6.39 27.70 -4.73
C ALA A 125 -5.26 26.89 -4.07
N ALA A 126 -4.02 27.43 -4.06
CA ALA A 126 -2.87 26.80 -3.42
C ALA A 126 -3.05 26.63 -1.91
N VAL A 127 -3.50 27.69 -1.22
CA VAL A 127 -3.85 27.63 0.22
C VAL A 127 -4.97 26.61 0.46
N GLY A 128 -5.99 26.58 -0.38
CA GLY A 128 -7.07 25.60 -0.26
C GLY A 128 -6.60 24.15 -0.42
N MET A 129 -5.67 23.89 -1.33
CA MET A 129 -5.08 22.56 -1.49
C MET A 129 -4.17 22.16 -0.32
N LEU A 130 -3.37 23.09 0.23
CA LEU A 130 -2.55 22.86 1.42
C LEU A 130 -3.40 22.55 2.66
N LEU A 131 -4.48 23.31 2.88
CA LEU A 131 -5.43 23.09 3.97
C LEU A 131 -6.16 21.75 3.80
N SER A 132 -6.62 21.44 2.59
CA SER A 132 -7.25 20.15 2.28
C SER A 132 -6.29 18.99 2.56
N GLU A 133 -5.04 19.09 2.10
CA GLU A 133 -4.05 18.04 2.34
C GLU A 133 -3.72 17.87 3.82
N SER A 134 -3.67 18.96 4.59
CA SER A 134 -3.51 18.90 6.05
C SER A 134 -4.65 18.14 6.73
N VAL A 135 -5.89 18.39 6.32
CA VAL A 135 -7.06 17.68 6.86
C VAL A 135 -7.04 16.20 6.46
N LEU A 136 -6.74 15.89 5.19
CA LEU A 136 -6.70 14.51 4.71
C LEU A 136 -5.55 13.72 5.35
N ALA A 137 -4.33 14.29 5.43
CA ALA A 137 -3.22 13.66 6.12
C ALA A 137 -3.51 13.47 7.62
N GLY A 138 -4.11 14.49 8.26
CA GLY A 138 -4.55 14.44 9.65
C GLY A 138 -5.60 13.35 9.91
N SER A 139 -6.50 13.09 8.96
CA SER A 139 -7.51 12.02 9.11
C SER A 139 -6.93 10.61 9.20
N TYR A 140 -5.69 10.40 8.74
CA TYR A 140 -4.96 9.15 8.95
C TYR A 140 -4.11 9.23 10.22
N ALA A 141 -3.30 10.28 10.39
CA ALA A 141 -2.32 10.34 11.47
C ALA A 141 -2.96 10.53 12.86
N VAL A 142 -3.87 11.49 13.01
CA VAL A 142 -4.40 11.88 14.33
C VAL A 142 -5.12 10.74 15.06
N PRO A 143 -5.98 9.92 14.43
CA PRO A 143 -6.61 8.78 15.09
C PRO A 143 -5.62 7.78 15.70
N LEU A 144 -4.48 7.53 15.05
CA LEU A 144 -3.45 6.62 15.58
C LEU A 144 -2.85 7.18 16.88
N PHE A 145 -2.57 8.48 16.93
CA PHE A 145 -2.01 9.12 18.13
C PHE A 145 -3.05 9.27 19.26
N VAL A 146 -4.33 9.44 18.93
CA VAL A 146 -5.43 9.34 19.90
C VAL A 146 -5.44 7.93 20.50
N ALA A 147 -5.41 6.89 19.67
CA ALA A 147 -5.42 5.51 20.14
C ALA A 147 -4.18 5.17 20.97
N ALA A 148 -2.99 5.65 20.56
CA ALA A 148 -1.76 5.52 21.31
C ALA A 148 -1.88 6.13 22.72
N GLY A 149 -2.43 7.35 22.82
CA GLY A 149 -2.62 8.04 24.09
C GLY A 149 -3.64 7.35 24.99
N VAL A 150 -4.78 6.91 24.44
CA VAL A 150 -5.81 6.17 25.18
C VAL A 150 -5.27 4.84 25.68
N GLY A 151 -4.58 4.09 24.83
CA GLY A 151 -3.99 2.79 25.18
C GLY A 151 -2.95 2.89 26.29
N TYR A 152 -2.01 3.83 26.15
CA TYR A 152 -1.00 4.07 27.19
C TYR A 152 -1.63 4.57 28.50
N ALA A 153 -2.57 5.53 28.43
CA ALA A 153 -3.26 6.04 29.61
C ALA A 153 -4.08 4.95 30.34
N ALA A 154 -4.67 4.00 29.60
CA ALA A 154 -5.38 2.87 30.19
C ALA A 154 -4.45 1.92 30.97
N ALA A 155 -3.16 1.85 30.61
CA ALA A 155 -2.17 1.05 31.34
C ALA A 155 -1.57 1.79 32.54
N THR A 156 -1.30 3.09 32.42
CA THR A 156 -0.47 3.83 33.40
C THR A 156 -1.18 4.98 34.13
N GLY A 157 -2.41 5.31 33.75
CA GLY A 157 -3.16 6.46 34.30
C GLY A 157 -2.74 7.84 33.78
N ALA A 158 -1.82 7.91 32.81
CA ALA A 158 -1.30 9.18 32.27
C ALA A 158 -2.27 9.83 31.25
N TRP A 159 -3.44 10.26 31.71
CA TRP A 159 -4.51 10.79 30.85
C TRP A 159 -4.17 12.08 30.10
N GLY A 160 -3.15 12.85 30.55
CA GLY A 160 -2.67 14.01 29.81
C GLY A 160 -2.17 13.68 28.39
N LEU A 161 -1.67 12.46 28.18
CA LEU A 161 -1.20 11.98 26.87
C LEU A 161 -2.32 11.82 25.84
N VAL A 162 -3.58 11.68 26.28
CA VAL A 162 -4.75 11.62 25.38
C VAL A 162 -4.93 12.94 24.62
N LEU A 163 -4.48 14.06 25.17
CA LEU A 163 -4.53 15.36 24.50
C LEU A 163 -3.20 15.72 23.83
N SER A 164 -2.07 15.50 24.51
CA SER A 164 -0.77 15.95 24.03
C SER A 164 -0.31 15.22 22.75
N LEU A 165 -0.58 13.90 22.63
CA LEU A 165 -0.21 13.12 21.45
C LEU A 165 -0.97 13.55 20.18
N PRO A 166 -2.31 13.70 20.19
CA PRO A 166 -3.03 14.24 19.02
C PRO A 166 -2.60 15.64 18.62
N VAL A 167 -2.30 16.52 19.58
CA VAL A 167 -1.80 17.88 19.29
C VAL A 167 -0.44 17.82 18.60
N ALA A 168 0.48 17.00 19.12
CA ALA A 168 1.78 16.77 18.49
C ALA A 168 1.63 16.23 17.05
N ALA A 169 0.73 15.26 16.84
CA ALA A 169 0.44 14.72 15.53
C ALA A 169 -0.10 15.79 14.56
N ALA A 170 -1.01 16.66 15.02
CA ALA A 170 -1.53 17.75 14.19
C ALA A 170 -0.43 18.74 13.78
N VAL A 171 0.47 19.12 14.70
CA VAL A 171 1.62 19.99 14.41
C VAL A 171 2.57 19.33 13.41
N ALA A 172 2.88 18.04 13.60
CA ALA A 172 3.70 17.27 12.66
C ALA A 172 3.08 17.20 11.26
N VAL A 173 1.76 16.99 11.17
CA VAL A 173 1.03 16.96 9.88
C VAL A 173 1.15 18.30 9.16
N VAL A 174 0.92 19.42 9.85
CA VAL A 174 1.03 20.76 9.24
C VAL A 174 2.45 20.99 8.72
N ALA A 175 3.47 20.69 9.52
CA ALA A 175 4.86 20.84 9.11
C ALA A 175 5.22 19.94 7.91
N ALA A 176 4.78 18.68 7.93
CA ALA A 176 5.03 17.72 6.86
C ALA A 176 4.33 18.10 5.55
N VAL A 177 3.09 18.62 5.62
CA VAL A 177 2.36 19.10 4.43
C VAL A 177 2.98 20.37 3.88
N ALA A 178 3.39 21.29 4.76
CA ALA A 178 4.06 22.53 4.36
C ALA A 178 5.32 22.27 3.53
N VAL A 179 6.07 21.20 3.82
CA VAL A 179 7.27 20.84 3.05
C VAL A 179 6.92 19.91 1.88
N GLY A 180 6.14 18.86 2.13
CA GLY A 180 5.90 17.78 1.17
C GLY A 180 5.06 18.22 -0.03
N TYR A 181 4.05 19.07 0.16
CA TYR A 181 3.17 19.49 -0.92
C TYR A 181 3.90 20.30 -2.02
N PRO A 182 4.59 21.41 -1.72
CA PRO A 182 5.34 22.14 -2.76
C PRO A 182 6.43 21.30 -3.42
N LEU A 183 7.14 20.45 -2.65
CA LEU A 183 8.13 19.52 -3.20
C LEU A 183 7.49 18.57 -4.22
N GLY A 184 6.38 17.93 -3.85
CA GLY A 184 5.67 17.01 -4.74
C GLY A 184 5.10 17.71 -5.98
N LEU A 185 4.61 18.95 -5.84
CA LEU A 185 4.13 19.74 -6.97
C LEU A 185 5.26 20.11 -7.93
N GLY A 186 6.44 20.47 -7.40
CA GLY A 186 7.65 20.74 -8.19
C GLY A 186 8.14 19.51 -8.95
N ILE A 187 8.24 18.36 -8.28
CA ILE A 187 8.60 17.08 -8.91
C ILE A 187 7.60 16.73 -10.02
N ARG A 188 6.30 16.91 -9.77
CA ARG A 188 5.26 16.67 -10.78
C ARG A 188 5.46 17.56 -12.00
N HIS A 189 5.72 18.85 -11.79
CA HIS A 189 5.98 19.80 -12.86
C HIS A 189 7.11 19.32 -13.77
N VAL A 190 8.25 18.96 -13.19
CA VAL A 190 9.40 18.39 -13.91
C VAL A 190 9.00 17.11 -14.65
N ALA A 191 8.31 16.19 -13.97
CA ALA A 191 7.97 14.87 -14.52
C ALA A 191 6.99 14.90 -15.70
N THR A 192 6.03 15.83 -15.69
CA THR A 192 4.96 15.86 -16.71
C THR A 192 5.24 16.84 -17.85
N ARG A 193 6.11 17.84 -17.64
CA ARG A 193 6.31 18.93 -18.61
C ARG A 193 7.64 18.83 -19.35
N ILE A 194 8.67 18.19 -18.78
CA ILE A 194 9.94 18.01 -19.49
C ILE A 194 9.84 16.81 -20.44
N GLY A 195 9.88 17.08 -21.75
CA GLY A 195 9.66 16.08 -22.80
C GLY A 195 10.58 14.85 -22.73
N ILE A 196 11.81 15.01 -22.22
CA ILE A 196 12.75 13.90 -22.01
C ILE A 196 12.25 12.95 -20.90
N VAL A 197 11.74 13.51 -19.81
CA VAL A 197 11.25 12.74 -18.65
C VAL A 197 9.93 12.06 -18.98
N ALA A 198 9.02 12.77 -19.67
CA ALA A 198 7.76 12.20 -20.12
C ALA A 198 7.97 11.03 -21.10
N ARG A 199 8.93 11.16 -22.02
CA ARG A 199 9.28 10.10 -23.01
C ARG A 199 9.88 8.85 -22.35
N HIS A 200 10.66 9.01 -21.28
CA HIS A 200 11.32 7.90 -20.58
C HIS A 200 10.64 7.55 -19.25
N ARG A 201 9.39 7.95 -19.04
CA ARG A 201 8.68 7.82 -17.76
C ARG A 201 8.72 6.39 -17.21
N THR A 202 8.48 5.40 -18.05
CA THR A 202 8.52 3.98 -17.65
C THR A 202 9.92 3.55 -17.22
N VAL A 203 10.95 3.97 -17.96
CA VAL A 203 12.36 3.66 -17.64
C VAL A 203 12.78 4.36 -16.34
N LEU A 204 12.37 5.61 -16.13
CA LEU A 204 12.68 6.35 -14.90
C LEU A 204 11.96 5.78 -13.68
N ILE A 205 10.70 5.35 -13.84
CA ILE A 205 9.98 4.64 -12.76
C ILE A 205 10.67 3.31 -12.46
N LEU A 206 11.07 2.55 -13.48
CA LEU A 206 11.80 1.29 -13.31
C LEU A 206 13.14 1.52 -12.61
N LEU A 207 13.90 2.54 -13.03
CA LEU A 207 15.19 2.88 -12.44
C LEU A 207 15.04 3.38 -11.01
N ALA A 208 14.03 4.21 -10.71
CA ALA A 208 13.73 4.62 -9.35
C ALA A 208 13.32 3.44 -8.47
N PHE A 209 12.55 2.48 -9.01
CA PHE A 209 12.20 1.24 -8.32
C PHE A 209 13.44 0.39 -8.06
N VAL A 210 14.30 0.18 -9.05
CA VAL A 210 15.56 -0.57 -8.90
C VAL A 210 16.48 0.11 -7.89
N ALA A 211 16.62 1.44 -7.94
CA ALA A 211 17.43 2.20 -6.99
C ALA A 211 16.87 2.11 -5.57
N TYR A 212 15.55 2.25 -5.40
CA TYR A 212 14.88 2.05 -4.11
C TYR A 212 15.12 0.63 -3.60
N MET A 213 14.87 -0.39 -4.42
CA MET A 213 15.10 -1.78 -4.05
C MET A 213 16.57 -2.03 -3.69
N ALA A 214 17.52 -1.48 -4.44
CA ALA A 214 18.95 -1.59 -4.11
C ALA A 214 19.27 -0.95 -2.75
N LEU A 215 18.74 0.25 -2.47
CA LEU A 215 18.96 0.95 -1.21
C LEU A 215 18.38 0.19 -0.01
N VAL A 216 17.21 -0.43 -0.19
CA VAL A 216 16.56 -1.17 0.88
C VAL A 216 17.24 -2.53 1.08
N THR A 217 17.54 -3.25 0.00
CA THR A 217 18.16 -4.59 0.05
C THR A 217 19.59 -4.55 0.58
N THR A 218 20.39 -3.54 0.24
CA THR A 218 21.74 -3.36 0.82
C THR A 218 21.74 -2.94 2.29
N GLY A 219 20.58 -2.64 2.88
CA GLY A 219 20.48 -2.06 4.21
C GLY A 219 20.94 -0.59 4.27
N ALA A 220 21.38 0.00 3.16
CA ALA A 220 21.84 1.38 3.08
C ALA A 220 20.76 2.39 3.50
N LEU A 221 19.48 2.10 3.26
CA LEU A 221 18.38 2.92 3.77
C LEU A 221 18.35 2.91 5.30
N GLY A 222 18.51 1.73 5.92
CA GLY A 222 18.53 1.57 7.37
C GLY A 222 19.73 2.28 7.99
N GLU A 223 20.93 2.10 7.41
CA GLU A 223 22.12 2.84 7.83
C GLU A 223 21.96 4.34 7.68
N PHE A 224 21.37 4.81 6.57
CA PHE A 224 21.08 6.23 6.38
C PHE A 224 20.16 6.75 7.47
N VAL A 225 19.08 6.02 7.78
CA VAL A 225 18.16 6.38 8.86
C VAL A 225 18.88 6.44 10.21
N LEU A 226 19.73 5.46 10.53
CA LEU A 226 20.51 5.46 11.78
C LEU A 226 21.52 6.61 11.84
N ARG A 227 22.23 6.90 10.74
CA ARG A 227 23.19 8.03 10.65
C ARG A 227 22.50 9.38 10.80
N VAL A 228 21.28 9.49 10.29
CA VAL A 228 20.50 10.73 10.34
C VAL A 228 19.69 10.85 11.63
N PHE A 229 19.45 9.75 12.35
CA PHE A 229 18.66 9.72 13.59
C PHE A 229 19.17 10.70 14.64
N GLU A 230 20.45 10.61 15.00
CA GLU A 230 21.04 11.46 16.04
C GLU A 230 21.06 12.95 15.65
N PRO A 231 21.50 13.36 14.44
CA PRO A 231 21.33 14.74 13.96
C PRO A 231 19.87 15.22 13.99
N MET A 232 18.92 14.36 13.65
CA MET A 232 17.50 14.69 13.62
C MET A 232 16.90 14.90 15.02
N GLN A 233 17.50 14.36 16.08
CA GLN A 233 17.04 14.63 17.45
C GLN A 233 17.19 16.11 17.83
N GLN A 234 18.17 16.81 17.23
CA GLN A 234 18.40 18.23 17.43
C GLN A 234 17.66 19.12 16.42
N ALA A 235 17.13 18.52 15.34
CA ALA A 235 16.38 19.25 14.34
C ALA A 235 15.05 19.78 14.93
N PRO A 236 14.51 20.91 14.42
CA PRO A 236 13.22 21.43 14.86
C PRO A 236 12.05 20.46 14.71
N THR A 237 12.16 19.48 13.80
CA THR A 237 11.17 18.41 13.64
C THR A 237 11.08 17.49 14.88
N GLY A 238 12.18 17.35 15.63
CA GLY A 238 12.21 16.60 16.88
C GLY A 238 11.48 17.30 18.03
N TRP A 239 11.31 18.62 17.98
CA TRP A 239 10.65 19.40 19.05
C TRP A 239 9.17 19.03 19.24
N VAL A 240 8.56 18.40 18.24
CA VAL A 240 7.20 17.86 18.33
C VAL A 240 7.09 16.76 19.38
N ALA A 241 8.18 16.03 19.68
CA ALA A 241 8.20 15.05 20.76
C ALA A 241 8.03 15.68 22.14
N ASP A 242 8.52 16.91 22.34
CA ASP A 242 8.33 17.64 23.60
C ASP A 242 6.85 18.03 23.80
N ILE A 243 6.11 18.34 22.73
CA ILE A 243 4.64 18.49 22.79
C ILE A 243 4.00 17.14 23.11
N ALA A 244 4.40 16.08 22.42
CA ALA A 244 3.83 14.74 22.56
C ALA A 244 3.89 14.23 24.01
N LEU A 245 5.01 14.47 24.69
CA LEU A 245 5.27 14.00 26.04
C LEU A 245 4.91 15.01 27.14
N ALA A 246 4.43 16.21 26.79
CA ALA A 246 4.01 17.21 27.78
C ALA A 246 2.85 16.76 28.68
N GLY A 247 2.09 15.75 28.25
CA GLY A 247 0.97 15.17 29.01
C GLY A 247 1.37 14.18 30.12
N THR A 248 2.66 13.98 30.39
CA THR A 248 3.16 13.07 31.43
C THR A 248 4.27 13.71 32.27
N ALA A 249 4.32 13.37 33.56
CA ALA A 249 5.42 13.74 34.45
C ALA A 249 6.57 12.71 34.46
N ALA A 250 6.41 11.59 33.74
CA ALA A 250 7.40 10.50 33.72
C ALA A 250 8.70 10.88 32.98
N VAL A 251 8.69 11.95 32.19
CA VAL A 251 9.82 12.36 31.34
C VAL A 251 10.03 13.87 31.48
N ALA A 252 11.29 14.30 31.66
CA ALA A 252 11.64 15.72 31.64
C ALA A 252 11.64 16.25 30.20
N ILE A 253 10.73 17.19 29.92
CA ILE A 253 10.63 17.88 28.61
C ILE A 253 11.33 19.23 28.62
N ASP A 254 11.65 19.77 27.44
CA ASP A 254 12.11 21.15 27.26
C ASP A 254 10.92 22.05 26.86
N PRO A 255 10.45 22.94 27.76
CA PRO A 255 9.30 23.80 27.48
C PRO A 255 9.52 24.77 26.31
N VAL A 256 10.77 25.17 26.05
CA VAL A 256 11.10 26.10 24.95
C VAL A 256 10.92 25.40 23.61
N ARG A 257 11.36 24.14 23.50
CA ARG A 257 11.16 23.32 22.29
C ARG A 257 9.68 23.02 22.06
N ALA A 258 8.95 22.62 23.11
CA ALA A 258 7.51 22.38 23.02
C ALA A 258 6.74 23.64 22.56
N GLY A 259 7.05 24.79 23.14
CA GLY A 259 6.46 26.08 22.77
C GLY A 259 6.86 26.56 21.39
N GLY A 260 8.10 26.30 20.96
CA GLY A 260 8.65 26.72 19.67
C GLY A 260 8.17 25.91 18.47
N ALA A 261 7.74 24.66 18.66
CA ALA A 261 7.30 23.79 17.56
C ALA A 261 6.02 24.29 16.86
N ILE A 262 5.06 24.86 17.59
CA ILE A 262 3.81 25.42 17.03
C ILE A 262 4.07 26.62 16.10
N PRO A 263 4.73 27.70 16.55
CA PRO A 263 5.01 28.85 15.68
C PRO A 263 5.93 28.49 14.52
N LEU A 264 6.85 27.53 14.69
CA LEU A 264 7.69 27.03 13.60
C LEU A 264 6.85 26.33 12.52
N ALA A 265 5.92 25.45 12.90
CA ALA A 265 5.00 24.81 11.96
C ALA A 265 4.07 25.84 11.27
N ALA A 266 3.59 26.83 12.00
CA ALA A 266 2.79 27.92 11.44
C ALA A 266 3.58 28.76 10.42
N GLY A 267 4.82 29.12 10.75
CA GLY A 267 5.73 29.84 9.86
C GLY A 267 6.07 29.05 8.59
N LEU A 268 6.32 27.73 8.72
CA LEU A 268 6.48 26.83 7.58
C LEU A 268 5.24 26.79 6.70
N GLY A 269 4.03 26.78 7.28
CA GLY A 269 2.78 26.85 6.53
C GLY A 269 2.66 28.12 5.69
N VAL A 270 3.03 29.28 6.25
CA VAL A 270 3.03 30.56 5.52
C VAL A 270 4.05 30.54 4.38
N ALA A 271 5.28 30.11 4.64
CA ALA A 271 6.32 30.00 3.62
C ALA A 271 5.90 29.02 2.50
N SER A 272 5.29 27.89 2.86
CA SER A 272 4.77 26.90 1.93
C SER A 272 3.68 27.46 1.02
N ALA A 273 2.77 28.28 1.55
CA ALA A 273 1.73 28.92 0.73
C ALA A 273 2.36 29.78 -0.38
N VAL A 274 3.41 30.54 -0.06
CA VAL A 274 4.15 31.36 -1.04
C VAL A 274 4.84 30.49 -2.09
N VAL A 275 5.60 29.49 -1.67
CA VAL A 275 6.35 28.60 -2.57
C VAL A 275 5.39 27.79 -3.46
N THR A 276 4.35 27.22 -2.87
CA THR A 276 3.33 26.44 -3.60
C THR A 276 2.64 27.29 -4.64
N THR A 277 2.30 28.55 -4.33
CA THR A 277 1.70 29.47 -5.30
C THR A 277 2.60 29.68 -6.51
N ARG A 278 3.91 29.92 -6.30
CA ARG A 278 4.88 30.12 -7.39
C ARG A 278 5.02 28.89 -8.29
N ILE A 279 5.09 27.70 -7.70
CA ILE A 279 5.18 26.45 -8.44
C ILE A 279 3.86 26.17 -9.19
N ALA A 280 2.73 26.46 -8.55
CA ALA A 280 1.40 26.29 -9.10
C ALA A 280 1.16 27.19 -10.32
N ASP A 281 1.59 28.45 -10.29
CA ASP A 281 1.53 29.36 -11.44
C ASP A 281 2.26 28.77 -12.65
N ALA A 282 3.41 28.14 -12.45
CA ALA A 282 4.15 27.49 -13.53
C ALA A 282 3.51 26.15 -13.97
N HIS A 283 2.94 25.38 -13.03
CA HIS A 283 2.47 24.03 -13.30
C HIS A 283 1.06 23.95 -13.87
N TRP A 284 0.12 24.71 -13.30
CA TRP A 284 -1.30 24.62 -13.63
C TRP A 284 -1.65 25.31 -14.95
N PHE A 285 -0.83 26.27 -15.40
CA PHE A 285 -1.03 26.97 -16.67
C PHE A 285 -0.19 26.42 -17.84
N ALA A 286 0.60 25.35 -17.63
CA ALA A 286 1.42 24.74 -18.68
C ALA A 286 0.69 23.61 -19.45
N ASP A 287 0.96 23.46 -20.74
CA ASP A 287 0.45 22.35 -21.58
C ASP A 287 1.24 21.04 -21.41
N SER A 288 0.62 19.88 -21.63
CA SER A 288 1.26 18.56 -21.44
C SER A 288 1.79 18.01 -22.74
N VAL A 289 2.96 17.37 -22.69
CA VAL A 289 3.55 16.70 -23.87
C VAL A 289 2.72 15.46 -24.22
N VAL A 290 2.14 15.43 -25.42
CA VAL A 290 1.40 14.27 -25.97
C VAL A 290 2.38 13.35 -26.70
N THR A 291 2.58 12.12 -26.21
CA THR A 291 3.38 11.10 -26.90
C THR A 291 2.45 10.14 -27.66
N GLY A 292 2.47 10.17 -28.99
CA GLY A 292 1.65 9.31 -29.85
C GLY A 292 2.24 7.90 -30.01
N SER A 293 1.38 6.87 -29.90
CA SER A 293 1.74 5.44 -29.89
C SER A 293 1.05 4.66 -31.04
N LYS A 294 1.20 5.10 -32.29
CA LYS A 294 0.43 4.55 -33.43
C LYS A 294 1.12 3.42 -34.22
N ASP A 295 2.43 3.19 -34.06
CA ASP A 295 3.18 2.33 -34.99
C ASP A 295 3.36 0.86 -34.54
N ASP A 296 3.01 0.48 -33.30
CA ASP A 296 3.27 -0.87 -32.74
C ASP A 296 2.14 -1.91 -32.91
N GLU A 297 0.97 -1.54 -33.45
CA GLU A 297 -0.22 -2.42 -33.44
C GLU A 297 -0.23 -3.54 -34.49
N SER A 298 0.43 -3.36 -35.64
CA SER A 298 0.33 -4.30 -36.78
C SER A 298 1.11 -5.60 -36.55
N THR A 299 2.35 -5.52 -36.05
CA THR A 299 3.24 -6.69 -35.87
C THR A 299 2.79 -7.61 -34.73
N SER A 300 2.10 -7.07 -33.72
CA SER A 300 1.62 -7.83 -32.57
C SER A 300 0.44 -8.74 -32.91
N GLY A 301 -0.38 -8.40 -33.90
CA GLY A 301 -1.60 -9.13 -34.26
C GLY A 301 -1.35 -10.56 -34.78
N ASP A 302 -0.32 -10.73 -35.60
CA ASP A 302 -0.03 -12.00 -36.28
C ASP A 302 0.56 -13.05 -35.33
N ARG A 303 1.39 -12.65 -34.37
CA ARG A 303 1.98 -13.58 -33.38
C ARG A 303 0.94 -14.23 -32.48
N PHE A 304 -0.06 -13.47 -32.03
CA PHE A 304 -1.09 -14.03 -31.15
C PHE A 304 -1.99 -15.06 -31.82
N ARG A 305 -2.23 -14.93 -33.14
CA ARG A 305 -3.02 -15.92 -33.89
C ARG A 305 -2.32 -17.27 -33.97
N ALA A 306 -1.02 -17.29 -34.26
CA ALA A 306 -0.24 -18.53 -34.29
C ALA A 306 -0.25 -19.25 -32.94
N VAL A 307 -0.15 -18.50 -31.84
CA VAL A 307 -0.21 -19.06 -30.49
C VAL A 307 -1.62 -19.58 -30.15
N GLU A 308 -2.67 -18.88 -30.59
CA GLU A 308 -4.06 -19.33 -30.42
C GLU A 308 -4.29 -20.68 -31.11
N ASP A 309 -3.85 -20.83 -32.37
CA ASP A 309 -4.03 -22.07 -33.13
C ASP A 309 -3.25 -23.25 -32.50
N ALA A 310 -2.04 -23.00 -31.98
CA ALA A 310 -1.25 -24.02 -31.28
C ALA A 310 -1.94 -24.52 -30.00
N ILE A 311 -2.49 -23.61 -29.19
CA ILE A 311 -3.21 -23.95 -27.96
C ILE A 311 -4.53 -24.65 -28.29
N ALA A 312 -5.23 -24.20 -29.35
CA ALA A 312 -6.51 -24.77 -29.76
C ALA A 312 -6.42 -26.26 -30.12
N GLY A 313 -5.26 -26.73 -30.59
CA GLY A 313 -5.01 -28.15 -30.87
C GLY A 313 -5.08 -29.06 -29.64
N VAL A 314 -4.90 -28.52 -28.42
CA VAL A 314 -4.87 -29.29 -27.16
C VAL A 314 -6.13 -29.08 -26.34
N VAL A 315 -6.57 -27.82 -26.18
CA VAL A 315 -7.68 -27.47 -25.26
C VAL A 315 -8.96 -27.03 -25.97
N GLY A 316 -8.96 -27.06 -27.30
CA GLY A 316 -10.06 -26.56 -28.11
C GLY A 316 -10.00 -25.06 -28.34
N ARG A 317 -10.64 -24.62 -29.43
CA ARG A 317 -10.63 -23.23 -29.90
C ARG A 317 -11.27 -22.23 -28.90
N PRO A 318 -12.39 -22.55 -28.20
CA PRO A 318 -12.99 -21.61 -27.24
C PRO A 318 -12.05 -21.26 -26.08
N THR A 319 -11.42 -22.26 -25.46
CA THR A 319 -10.48 -22.06 -24.36
C THR A 319 -9.23 -21.31 -24.83
N ALA A 320 -8.67 -21.68 -26.00
CA ALA A 320 -7.51 -21.01 -26.56
C ALA A 320 -7.76 -19.51 -26.84
N ALA A 321 -8.91 -19.16 -27.42
CA ALA A 321 -9.26 -17.78 -27.72
C ALA A 321 -9.37 -16.93 -26.45
N VAL A 322 -10.00 -17.45 -25.39
CA VAL A 322 -10.12 -16.74 -24.10
C VAL A 322 -8.76 -16.61 -23.40
N THR A 323 -7.90 -17.64 -23.46
CA THR A 323 -6.53 -17.58 -22.93
C THR A 323 -5.71 -16.50 -23.62
N VAL A 324 -5.70 -16.44 -24.95
CA VAL A 324 -4.97 -15.42 -25.72
C VAL A 324 -5.54 -14.03 -25.50
N LEU A 325 -6.87 -13.90 -25.38
CA LEU A 325 -7.53 -12.64 -25.04
C LEU A 325 -7.08 -12.13 -23.66
N ALA A 326 -6.97 -13.02 -22.66
CA ALA A 326 -6.47 -12.67 -21.33
C ALA A 326 -5.04 -12.12 -21.39
N TRP A 327 -4.15 -12.75 -22.16
CA TRP A 327 -2.77 -12.26 -22.34
C TRP A 327 -2.71 -10.90 -23.05
N LYS A 328 -3.45 -10.71 -24.14
CA LYS A 328 -3.53 -9.41 -24.84
C LYS A 328 -3.95 -8.29 -23.89
N ARG A 329 -4.90 -8.55 -23.00
CA ARG A 329 -5.36 -7.58 -21.99
C ARG A 329 -4.31 -7.33 -20.91
N ALA A 330 -3.66 -8.36 -20.41
CA ALA A 330 -2.59 -8.22 -19.42
C ALA A 330 -1.45 -7.33 -19.96
N ILE A 331 -1.08 -7.50 -21.23
CA ILE A 331 -0.06 -6.69 -21.91
C ILE A 331 -0.51 -5.24 -22.10
N ARG A 332 -1.77 -5.01 -22.48
CA ARG A 332 -2.33 -3.66 -22.69
C ARG A 332 -2.61 -2.90 -21.38
N ALA A 333 -2.79 -3.61 -20.27
CA ALA A 333 -3.05 -3.03 -18.95
C ALA A 333 -2.10 -3.62 -17.88
N PRO A 334 -0.78 -3.35 -17.98
CA PRO A 334 0.24 -4.00 -17.14
C PRO A 334 0.16 -3.57 -15.66
N LEU A 335 -0.62 -2.54 -15.33
CA LEU A 335 -0.81 -2.10 -13.94
C LEU A 335 -1.36 -3.19 -13.02
N LYS A 336 -2.09 -4.19 -13.53
CA LYS A 336 -2.49 -5.36 -12.73
C LYS A 336 -1.28 -6.17 -12.24
N LEU A 337 -0.22 -6.26 -13.05
CA LEU A 337 1.02 -6.96 -12.69
C LEU A 337 1.80 -6.23 -11.61
N LEU A 338 1.68 -4.89 -11.52
CA LEU A 338 2.32 -4.12 -10.46
C LEU A 338 1.80 -4.51 -9.07
N TYR A 339 0.54 -4.95 -8.95
CA TYR A 339 0.02 -5.43 -7.68
C TYR A 339 0.71 -6.72 -7.20
N VAL A 340 1.20 -7.54 -8.13
CA VAL A 340 1.98 -8.74 -7.81
C VAL A 340 3.33 -8.37 -7.19
N ALA A 341 3.84 -7.16 -7.43
CA ALA A 341 5.07 -6.67 -6.85
C ALA A 341 4.93 -6.22 -5.38
N TYR A 342 3.70 -5.99 -4.86
CA TYR A 342 3.55 -5.52 -3.47
C TYR A 342 4.11 -6.50 -2.44
N PRO A 343 3.87 -7.82 -2.51
CA PRO A 343 4.50 -8.74 -1.57
C PRO A 343 6.02 -8.84 -1.70
N LEU A 344 6.59 -8.38 -2.82
CA LEU A 344 8.04 -8.30 -3.00
C LEU A 344 8.69 -7.36 -1.95
N LEU A 345 7.93 -6.41 -1.40
CA LEU A 345 8.39 -5.54 -0.31
C LEU A 345 8.70 -6.33 0.98
N PHE A 346 8.04 -7.47 1.23
CA PHE A 346 8.35 -8.33 2.37
C PHE A 346 9.63 -9.17 2.16
N VAL A 347 10.09 -9.30 0.92
CA VAL A 347 11.34 -10.02 0.55
C VAL A 347 12.58 -9.20 0.87
N VAL A 348 12.41 -7.89 1.05
CA VAL A 348 13.51 -6.97 1.36
C VAL A 348 14.38 -7.48 2.50
N GLY A 349 13.78 -7.87 3.64
CA GLY A 349 14.56 -8.34 4.80
C GLY A 349 15.38 -9.59 4.48
N PHE A 350 14.80 -10.51 3.72
CA PHE A 350 15.45 -11.72 3.25
C PHE A 350 16.61 -11.43 2.28
N LEU A 351 16.43 -10.48 1.36
CA LEU A 351 17.50 -10.04 0.45
C LEU A 351 18.64 -9.38 1.23
N THR A 352 18.33 -8.58 2.25
CA THR A 352 19.34 -7.94 3.10
C THR A 352 20.18 -8.97 3.84
N GLU A 353 19.55 -9.97 4.45
CA GLU A 353 20.26 -11.08 5.08
C GLU A 353 21.15 -11.81 4.06
N THR A 354 20.61 -12.15 2.89
CA THR A 354 21.36 -12.83 1.82
C THR A 354 22.60 -12.06 1.37
N ILE A 355 22.48 -10.73 1.21
CA ILE A 355 23.59 -9.87 0.79
C ILE A 355 24.66 -9.77 1.89
N GLN A 356 24.23 -9.70 3.16
CA GLN A 356 25.14 -9.57 4.30
C GLN A 356 25.91 -10.87 4.58
N THR A 357 25.25 -12.01 4.49
CA THR A 357 25.86 -13.32 4.76
C THR A 357 26.55 -13.91 3.53
N GLY A 358 26.17 -13.46 2.33
CA GLY A 358 26.58 -14.08 1.06
C GLY A 358 25.87 -15.41 0.77
N GLU A 359 24.94 -15.83 1.62
CA GLU A 359 24.23 -17.11 1.55
C GLU A 359 22.72 -16.89 1.54
N VAL A 360 22.00 -17.65 0.71
CA VAL A 360 20.54 -17.56 0.64
C VAL A 360 19.94 -18.31 1.84
N PRO A 361 19.17 -17.69 2.75
CA PRO A 361 18.64 -18.38 3.93
C PRO A 361 17.77 -19.59 3.57
N ALA A 362 17.73 -20.61 4.45
CA ALA A 362 16.96 -21.84 4.24
C ALA A 362 15.46 -21.60 4.01
N ILE A 363 14.89 -20.60 4.69
CA ILE A 363 13.49 -20.20 4.54
C ILE A 363 13.17 -19.61 3.14
N GLY A 364 14.21 -19.21 2.39
CA GLY A 364 14.10 -18.56 1.09
C GLY A 364 13.38 -19.39 0.05
N ALA A 365 13.67 -20.69 -0.01
CA ALA A 365 13.01 -21.60 -0.94
C ALA A 365 11.51 -21.72 -0.66
N GLY A 366 11.13 -21.79 0.63
CA GLY A 366 9.73 -21.82 1.05
C GLY A 366 9.01 -20.51 0.72
N PHE A 367 9.68 -19.37 0.95
CA PHE A 367 9.13 -18.07 0.58
C PHE A 367 8.95 -17.94 -0.94
N ALA A 368 9.94 -18.34 -1.73
CA ALA A 368 9.88 -18.30 -3.19
C ALA A 368 8.68 -19.11 -3.71
N LEU A 369 8.49 -20.34 -3.20
CA LEU A 369 7.34 -21.19 -3.52
C LEU A 369 6.02 -20.47 -3.23
N VAL A 370 5.86 -19.92 -2.02
CA VAL A 370 4.63 -19.22 -1.62
C VAL A 370 4.39 -18.00 -2.50
N PHE A 371 5.44 -17.22 -2.77
CA PHE A 371 5.36 -16.02 -3.58
C PHE A 371 4.94 -16.33 -5.03
N VAL A 372 5.53 -17.33 -5.68
CA VAL A 372 5.17 -17.69 -7.06
C VAL A 372 3.78 -18.32 -7.14
N ALA A 373 3.38 -19.12 -6.14
CA ALA A 373 2.02 -19.67 -6.04
C ALA A 373 0.98 -18.55 -5.88
N TRP A 374 1.27 -17.57 -5.03
CA TRP A 374 0.43 -16.41 -4.82
C TRP A 374 0.36 -15.54 -6.08
N GLY A 375 1.51 -15.19 -6.67
CA GLY A 375 1.59 -14.32 -7.84
C GLY A 375 0.96 -14.92 -9.09
N GLY A 376 1.15 -16.22 -9.32
CA GLY A 376 0.56 -16.94 -10.45
C GLY A 376 -0.97 -16.91 -10.46
N ALA A 377 -1.59 -17.00 -9.28
CA ALA A 377 -3.05 -16.96 -9.15
C ALA A 377 -3.62 -15.55 -9.37
N VAL A 378 -2.96 -14.52 -8.82
CA VAL A 378 -3.47 -13.13 -8.83
C VAL A 378 -3.74 -12.58 -10.23
N VAL A 379 -2.88 -12.93 -11.20
CA VAL A 379 -2.91 -12.29 -12.52
C VAL A 379 -4.15 -12.65 -13.34
N PHE A 380 -4.52 -13.92 -13.39
CA PHE A 380 -5.56 -14.41 -14.31
C PHE A 380 -6.78 -15.01 -13.63
N THR A 381 -6.69 -15.37 -12.34
CA THR A 381 -7.75 -16.13 -11.68
C THR A 381 -8.51 -15.34 -10.62
N LEU A 382 -8.01 -14.18 -10.20
CA LEU A 382 -8.64 -13.44 -9.09
C LEU A 382 -9.80 -12.52 -9.48
N ASN A 383 -10.04 -12.31 -10.79
CA ASN A 383 -11.18 -11.52 -11.28
C ASN A 383 -11.63 -11.91 -12.71
N PRO A 384 -11.86 -13.20 -13.01
CA PRO A 384 -12.07 -13.69 -14.38
C PRO A 384 -13.26 -13.02 -15.10
N LEU A 385 -14.38 -12.76 -14.41
CA LEU A 385 -15.54 -12.06 -15.00
C LEU A 385 -15.28 -10.57 -15.20
N GLY A 386 -14.72 -9.90 -14.19
CA GLY A 386 -14.40 -8.48 -14.28
C GLY A 386 -13.39 -8.18 -15.39
N ASP A 387 -12.45 -9.11 -15.59
CA ASP A 387 -11.42 -9.03 -16.64
C ASP A 387 -12.00 -9.15 -18.05
N GLN A 388 -13.27 -9.58 -18.19
CA GLN A 388 -14.01 -9.51 -19.44
C GLN A 388 -14.44 -8.08 -19.81
N GLY A 389 -14.69 -7.23 -18.83
CA GLY A 389 -15.10 -5.84 -19.02
C GLY A 389 -16.25 -5.71 -20.02
N ALA A 390 -16.09 -4.84 -21.02
CA ALA A 390 -17.10 -4.61 -22.06
C ALA A 390 -17.39 -5.83 -22.96
N ALA A 391 -16.52 -6.85 -22.97
CA ALA A 391 -16.76 -8.08 -23.73
C ALA A 391 -17.53 -9.15 -22.94
N LEU A 392 -17.86 -8.89 -21.67
CA LEU A 392 -18.58 -9.85 -20.83
C LEU A 392 -19.91 -10.28 -21.47
N PRO A 393 -20.76 -9.37 -22.02
CA PRO A 393 -21.99 -9.79 -22.68
C PRO A 393 -21.76 -10.75 -23.83
N ALA A 394 -20.78 -10.44 -24.70
CA ALA A 394 -20.43 -11.30 -25.82
C ALA A 394 -19.87 -12.66 -25.37
N THR A 395 -19.16 -12.70 -24.24
CA THR A 395 -18.58 -13.94 -23.69
C THR A 395 -19.67 -14.84 -23.11
N VAL A 396 -20.59 -14.28 -22.32
CA VAL A 396 -21.70 -15.01 -21.69
C VAL A 396 -22.73 -15.48 -22.72
N LEU A 397 -22.97 -14.70 -23.79
CA LEU A 397 -23.87 -15.07 -24.87
C LEU A 397 -23.24 -16.00 -25.92
N SER A 398 -21.93 -16.24 -25.83
CA SER A 398 -21.26 -17.20 -26.71
C SER A 398 -21.58 -18.64 -26.31
N ARG A 399 -21.18 -19.62 -27.14
CA ARG A 399 -21.35 -21.05 -26.83
C ARG A 399 -20.33 -21.60 -25.83
N ILE A 400 -19.57 -20.74 -25.14
CA ILE A 400 -18.54 -21.18 -24.20
C ILE A 400 -19.17 -21.71 -22.91
N GLY A 401 -18.78 -22.91 -22.49
CA GLY A 401 -19.22 -23.47 -21.21
C GLY A 401 -18.38 -22.95 -20.04
N GLY A 402 -18.91 -23.06 -18.82
CA GLY A 402 -18.21 -22.67 -17.60
C GLY A 402 -16.89 -23.42 -17.38
N ARG A 403 -16.80 -24.68 -17.80
CA ARG A 403 -15.55 -25.46 -17.76
C ARG A 403 -14.49 -24.89 -18.70
N GLU A 404 -14.88 -24.50 -19.90
CA GLU A 404 -13.98 -23.94 -20.92
C GLU A 404 -13.50 -22.55 -20.50
N PHE A 405 -14.39 -21.73 -19.94
CA PHE A 405 -14.07 -20.41 -19.43
C PHE A 405 -13.13 -20.45 -18.21
N VAL A 406 -13.45 -21.27 -17.20
CA VAL A 406 -12.59 -21.43 -16.01
C VAL A 406 -11.25 -22.06 -16.39
N GLY A 407 -11.28 -23.10 -17.24
CA GLY A 407 -10.09 -23.74 -17.79
C GLY A 407 -9.18 -22.75 -18.52
N ALA A 408 -9.74 -21.82 -19.30
CA ALA A 408 -8.96 -20.82 -20.02
C ALA A 408 -8.16 -19.89 -19.11
N HIS A 409 -8.75 -19.47 -17.97
CA HIS A 409 -8.09 -18.59 -17.00
C HIS A 409 -7.03 -19.33 -16.19
N LEU A 410 -7.32 -20.58 -15.78
CA LEU A 410 -6.34 -21.45 -15.14
C LEU A 410 -5.15 -21.73 -16.08
N LEU A 411 -5.43 -22.02 -17.36
CA LEU A 411 -4.42 -22.27 -18.38
C LEU A 411 -3.57 -21.02 -18.68
N ALA A 412 -4.21 -19.85 -18.79
CA ALA A 412 -3.54 -18.58 -19.03
C ALA A 412 -2.49 -18.26 -17.96
N GLY A 413 -2.81 -18.56 -16.69
CA GLY A 413 -1.87 -18.46 -15.58
C GLY A 413 -0.84 -19.58 -15.59
N ALA A 414 -1.27 -20.84 -15.74
CA ALA A 414 -0.39 -22.00 -15.63
C ALA A 414 0.74 -22.00 -16.66
N ILE A 415 0.45 -21.67 -17.93
CA ILE A 415 1.47 -21.67 -19.01
C ILE A 415 2.63 -20.72 -18.69
N VAL A 416 2.37 -19.61 -17.99
CA VAL A 416 3.39 -18.61 -17.66
C VAL A 416 3.97 -18.84 -16.26
N ALA A 417 3.10 -18.99 -15.26
CA ALA A 417 3.49 -19.03 -13.86
C ALA A 417 4.17 -20.34 -13.47
N VAL A 418 3.76 -21.49 -14.01
CA VAL A 418 4.36 -22.78 -13.67
C VAL A 418 5.83 -22.85 -14.10
N PRO A 419 6.20 -22.66 -15.38
CA PRO A 419 7.61 -22.76 -15.78
C PRO A 419 8.46 -21.68 -15.11
N LEU A 420 8.00 -20.43 -15.11
CA LEU A 420 8.74 -19.32 -14.52
C LEU A 420 8.89 -19.49 -12.99
N GLY A 421 7.80 -19.82 -12.30
CA GLY A 421 7.79 -20.00 -10.85
C GLY A 421 8.61 -21.19 -10.40
N THR A 422 8.60 -22.29 -11.15
CA THR A 422 9.42 -23.47 -10.88
C THR A 422 10.91 -23.15 -11.05
N VAL A 423 11.29 -22.42 -12.11
CA VAL A 423 12.68 -21.98 -12.31
C VAL A 423 13.13 -21.05 -11.19
N ILE A 424 12.33 -20.04 -10.85
CA ILE A 424 12.65 -19.12 -9.74
C ILE A 424 12.85 -19.90 -8.44
N THR A 425 11.91 -20.79 -8.12
CA THR A 425 11.97 -21.57 -6.86
C THR A 425 13.15 -22.55 -6.87
N ALA A 426 13.46 -23.19 -8.00
CA ALA A 426 14.60 -24.09 -8.13
C ALA A 426 15.92 -23.36 -7.94
N VAL A 427 16.09 -22.18 -8.56
CA VAL A 427 17.28 -21.35 -8.38
C VAL A 427 17.46 -20.97 -6.91
N VAL A 428 16.40 -20.48 -6.26
CA VAL A 428 16.47 -20.11 -4.83
C VAL A 428 16.77 -21.35 -3.97
N ALA A 429 16.10 -22.48 -4.21
CA ALA A 429 16.28 -23.70 -3.42
C ALA A 429 17.68 -24.31 -3.53
N VAL A 430 18.30 -24.25 -4.72
CA VAL A 430 19.67 -24.74 -4.95
C VAL A 430 20.71 -23.83 -4.28
N LEU A 431 20.44 -22.53 -4.22
CA LEU A 431 21.31 -21.56 -3.56
C LEU A 431 21.14 -21.56 -2.03
N SER A 432 20.02 -22.08 -1.52
CA SER A 432 19.76 -22.22 -0.09
C SER A 432 20.50 -23.42 0.52
N PRO A 433 20.83 -23.39 1.83
CA PRO A 433 21.49 -24.49 2.55
C PRO A 433 20.48 -25.62 2.84
N LEU A 434 19.96 -26.26 1.80
CA LEU A 434 18.93 -27.29 1.87
C LEU A 434 19.50 -28.64 1.41
N GLY A 435 19.10 -29.72 2.09
CA GLY A 435 19.40 -31.08 1.64
C GLY A 435 18.74 -31.36 0.27
N PRO A 436 19.36 -32.20 -0.59
CA PRO A 436 18.85 -32.48 -1.95
C PRO A 436 17.39 -32.97 -2.00
N GLY A 437 16.97 -33.72 -0.98
CA GLY A 437 15.58 -34.18 -0.84
C GLY A 437 14.59 -33.02 -0.67
N LEU A 438 14.94 -32.01 0.14
CA LEU A 438 14.09 -30.84 0.36
C LEU A 438 14.05 -29.93 -0.89
N VAL A 439 15.19 -29.75 -1.57
CA VAL A 439 15.24 -29.04 -2.86
C VAL A 439 14.28 -29.69 -3.85
N THR A 440 14.36 -31.01 -4.01
CA THR A 440 13.47 -31.76 -4.90
C THR A 440 12.01 -31.61 -4.48
N ALA A 441 11.70 -31.72 -3.18
CA ALA A 441 10.35 -31.58 -2.67
C ALA A 441 9.75 -30.19 -2.96
N VAL A 442 10.50 -29.10 -2.71
CA VAL A 442 10.04 -27.72 -2.95
C VAL A 442 9.85 -27.45 -4.44
N VAL A 443 10.79 -27.89 -5.29
CA VAL A 443 10.68 -27.72 -6.75
C VAL A 443 9.47 -28.47 -7.30
N LEU A 444 9.21 -29.69 -6.85
CA LEU A 444 8.04 -30.47 -7.26
C LEU A 444 6.73 -29.95 -6.67
N ALA A 445 6.76 -29.40 -5.46
CA ALA A 445 5.58 -28.79 -4.84
C ALA A 445 5.17 -27.48 -5.54
N THR A 446 6.11 -26.73 -6.10
CA THR A 446 5.88 -25.44 -6.76
C THR A 446 4.76 -25.46 -7.82
N PRO A 447 4.80 -26.32 -8.87
CA PRO A 447 3.73 -26.39 -9.86
C PRO A 447 2.38 -26.75 -9.22
N VAL A 448 2.38 -27.66 -8.26
CA VAL A 448 1.16 -28.08 -7.54
C VAL A 448 0.57 -26.89 -6.78
N SER A 449 1.38 -26.16 -6.02
CA SER A 449 0.95 -24.98 -5.26
C SER A 449 0.41 -23.88 -6.15
N ILE A 450 1.03 -23.62 -7.31
CA ILE A 450 0.53 -22.64 -8.29
C ILE A 450 -0.86 -23.04 -8.80
N LEU A 451 -1.03 -24.31 -9.19
CA LEU A 451 -2.29 -24.82 -9.74
C LEU A 451 -3.40 -24.84 -8.68
N VAL A 452 -3.08 -25.30 -7.47
CA VAL A 452 -4.00 -25.36 -6.32
C VAL A 452 -4.41 -23.94 -5.89
N GLY A 453 -3.45 -23.03 -5.78
CA GLY A 453 -3.73 -21.62 -5.48
C GLY A 453 -4.61 -20.98 -6.56
N SER A 454 -4.32 -21.23 -7.83
CA SER A 454 -5.12 -20.74 -8.96
C SER A 454 -6.55 -21.29 -8.97
N ALA A 455 -6.73 -22.58 -8.63
CA ALA A 455 -8.05 -23.21 -8.52
C ALA A 455 -8.87 -22.65 -7.35
N PHE A 456 -8.23 -22.33 -6.22
CA PHE A 456 -8.92 -21.64 -5.13
C PHE A 456 -9.27 -20.19 -5.51
N ALA A 457 -8.31 -19.47 -6.09
CA ALA A 457 -8.48 -18.07 -6.50
C ALA A 457 -9.58 -17.88 -7.54
N VAL A 458 -9.74 -18.78 -8.51
CA VAL A 458 -10.76 -18.65 -9.56
C VAL A 458 -12.18 -18.64 -8.99
N GLY A 459 -12.52 -19.51 -8.03
CA GLY A 459 -13.85 -19.47 -7.43
C GLY A 459 -14.08 -18.28 -6.52
N VAL A 460 -13.06 -17.84 -5.78
CA VAL A 460 -13.14 -16.61 -4.97
C VAL A 460 -13.32 -15.38 -5.88
N GLY A 461 -12.59 -15.30 -6.99
CA GLY A 461 -12.74 -14.24 -7.99
C GLY A 461 -14.11 -14.22 -8.68
N MET A 462 -14.71 -15.40 -8.88
CA MET A 462 -16.09 -15.53 -9.39
C MET A 462 -17.16 -15.20 -8.34
N ALA A 463 -16.88 -15.39 -7.05
CA ALA A 463 -17.78 -15.07 -5.95
C ALA A 463 -17.86 -13.55 -5.70
N PHE A 464 -16.73 -12.86 -5.87
CA PHE A 464 -16.61 -11.41 -5.64
C PHE A 464 -16.07 -10.69 -6.89
N PRO A 465 -16.77 -10.78 -8.04
CA PRO A 465 -16.31 -10.19 -9.28
C PRO A 465 -16.37 -8.67 -9.18
N ARG A 466 -15.37 -8.00 -9.75
CA ARG A 466 -15.34 -6.54 -9.85
C ARG A 466 -15.42 -6.12 -11.31
N TYR A 467 -16.57 -5.60 -11.72
CA TYR A 467 -16.83 -5.18 -13.10
C TYR A 467 -16.38 -3.74 -13.39
N GLU A 468 -16.38 -2.89 -12.36
CA GLU A 468 -16.05 -1.49 -12.51
C GLU A 468 -14.53 -1.28 -12.57
N ALA A 469 -14.08 -0.57 -13.61
CA ALA A 469 -12.71 -0.12 -13.69
C ALA A 469 -12.48 0.97 -12.64
N VAL A 470 -11.51 0.74 -11.76
CA VAL A 470 -11.11 1.75 -10.78
C VAL A 470 -10.24 2.77 -11.49
N ASN A 471 -10.54 4.05 -11.32
CA ASN A 471 -9.63 5.12 -11.70
C ASN A 471 -8.42 5.06 -10.76
N ILE A 472 -7.32 4.46 -11.20
CA ILE A 472 -6.06 4.41 -10.44
C ILE A 472 -5.32 5.74 -10.61
N THR A 473 -5.41 6.35 -11.80
CA THR A 473 -4.98 7.73 -12.07
C THR A 473 -6.01 8.41 -12.99
N ARG A 474 -5.98 9.75 -13.12
CA ARG A 474 -6.95 10.49 -13.97
C ARG A 474 -6.96 10.05 -15.45
N SER A 475 -5.91 9.38 -15.93
CA SER A 475 -5.78 8.92 -17.33
C SER A 475 -5.69 7.40 -17.46
N THR A 476 -5.86 6.62 -16.38
CA THR A 476 -5.74 5.16 -16.44
C THR A 476 -6.76 4.45 -15.56
N LYS A 477 -7.66 3.74 -16.24
CA LYS A 477 -8.66 2.85 -15.66
C LYS A 477 -8.13 1.43 -15.70
N ALA A 478 -8.09 0.74 -14.57
CA ALA A 478 -7.81 -0.69 -14.54
C ALA A 478 -8.83 -1.41 -13.66
N ILE A 479 -9.27 -2.57 -14.13
CA ILE A 479 -10.20 -3.43 -13.39
C ILE A 479 -9.35 -4.27 -12.44
N VAL A 480 -9.08 -3.75 -11.25
CA VAL A 480 -8.33 -4.49 -10.22
C VAL A 480 -9.22 -5.54 -9.57
N PRO A 481 -8.67 -6.67 -9.08
CA PRO A 481 -9.43 -7.64 -8.32
C PRO A 481 -10.15 -6.99 -7.12
N SER A 482 -11.23 -7.62 -6.66
CA SER A 482 -11.90 -7.15 -5.45
C SER A 482 -10.97 -7.32 -4.26
N LEU A 483 -10.97 -6.32 -3.35
CA LEU A 483 -10.13 -6.38 -2.15
C LEU A 483 -10.54 -7.55 -1.25
N LEU A 484 -11.82 -7.91 -1.28
CA LEU A 484 -12.31 -9.09 -0.56
C LEU A 484 -11.80 -10.38 -1.21
N ALA A 485 -11.82 -10.52 -2.55
CA ALA A 485 -11.23 -11.69 -3.20
C ALA A 485 -9.73 -11.82 -2.89
N PHE A 486 -9.02 -10.70 -2.92
CA PHE A 486 -7.60 -10.64 -2.57
C PHE A 486 -7.33 -11.01 -1.11
N ALA A 487 -8.13 -10.49 -0.18
CA ALA A 487 -8.02 -10.80 1.24
C ALA A 487 -8.33 -12.27 1.53
N VAL A 488 -9.41 -12.83 0.95
CA VAL A 488 -9.80 -14.24 1.13
C VAL A 488 -8.74 -15.18 0.53
N PHE A 489 -8.23 -14.88 -0.67
CA PHE A 489 -7.15 -15.65 -1.28
C PHE A 489 -5.87 -15.61 -0.44
N THR A 490 -5.48 -14.42 0.03
CA THR A 490 -4.27 -14.26 0.85
C THR A 490 -4.44 -14.97 2.20
N ALA A 491 -5.61 -14.86 2.83
CA ALA A 491 -5.92 -15.58 4.07
C ALA A 491 -5.87 -17.09 3.88
N TYR A 492 -6.33 -17.61 2.75
CA TYR A 492 -6.21 -19.03 2.42
C TYR A 492 -4.75 -19.47 2.33
N ILE A 493 -3.90 -18.75 1.58
CA ILE A 493 -2.47 -19.07 1.47
C ILE A 493 -1.79 -19.03 2.84
N VAL A 494 -2.04 -17.97 3.63
CA VAL A 494 -1.50 -17.85 5.00
C VAL A 494 -1.97 -19.00 5.88
N ALA A 495 -3.25 -19.36 5.82
CA ALA A 495 -3.79 -20.48 6.60
C ALA A 495 -3.15 -21.81 6.21
N VAL A 496 -2.98 -22.09 4.91
CA VAL A 496 -2.30 -23.30 4.43
C VAL A 496 -0.85 -23.36 4.92
N VAL A 497 -0.10 -22.26 4.77
CA VAL A 497 1.30 -22.19 5.19
C VAL A 497 1.44 -22.32 6.71
N ALA A 498 0.66 -21.56 7.48
CA ALA A 498 0.71 -21.59 8.94
C ALA A 498 0.32 -22.96 9.48
N THR A 499 -0.76 -23.55 8.95
CA THR A 499 -1.22 -24.89 9.34
C THR A 499 -0.18 -25.95 8.99
N GLY A 500 0.39 -25.89 7.78
CA GLY A 500 1.46 -26.79 7.36
C GLY A 500 2.70 -26.69 8.26
N ALA A 501 3.12 -25.47 8.61
CA ALA A 501 4.26 -25.22 9.49
C ALA A 501 4.03 -25.75 10.91
N ILE A 502 2.85 -25.48 11.49
CA ILE A 502 2.47 -25.98 12.83
C ILE A 502 2.47 -27.50 12.86
N VAL A 503 1.92 -28.15 11.84
CA VAL A 503 1.83 -29.63 11.79
C VAL A 503 3.18 -30.30 11.53
N SER A 504 4.06 -29.64 10.78
CA SER A 504 5.32 -30.23 10.35
C SER A 504 6.46 -30.03 11.35
N GLU A 505 6.43 -28.96 12.16
CA GLU A 505 7.52 -28.57 13.04
C GLU A 505 7.04 -28.33 14.48
N PRO A 506 7.38 -29.20 15.46
CA PRO A 506 6.94 -29.08 16.85
C PRO A 506 7.37 -27.77 17.53
N VAL A 507 8.51 -27.20 17.11
CA VAL A 507 8.96 -25.89 17.61
C VAL A 507 7.98 -24.79 17.17
N VAL A 508 7.51 -24.83 15.93
CA VAL A 508 6.55 -23.85 15.40
C VAL A 508 5.21 -23.95 16.13
N GLU A 509 4.74 -25.17 16.43
CA GLU A 509 3.54 -25.39 17.25
C GLU A 509 3.64 -24.68 18.61
N THR A 510 4.74 -24.88 19.31
CA THR A 510 4.97 -24.31 20.65
C THR A 510 5.09 -22.79 20.60
N VAL A 511 5.88 -22.27 19.64
CA VAL A 511 6.09 -20.83 19.47
C VAL A 511 4.78 -20.12 19.06
N ALA A 512 4.03 -20.71 18.13
CA ALA A 512 2.75 -20.13 17.69
C ALA A 512 1.73 -20.07 18.82
N ALA A 513 1.63 -21.11 19.65
CA ALA A 513 0.76 -21.14 20.82
C ALA A 513 1.17 -20.09 21.87
N GLY A 514 2.48 -19.92 22.10
CA GLY A 514 3.01 -18.88 22.99
C GLY A 514 2.69 -17.47 22.50
N ILE A 515 2.90 -17.18 21.20
CA ILE A 515 2.57 -15.88 20.60
C ILE A 515 1.06 -15.60 20.71
N LEU A 516 0.22 -16.58 20.38
CA LEU A 516 -1.24 -16.43 20.51
C LEU A 516 -1.64 -16.13 21.96
N THR A 517 -1.09 -16.86 22.93
CA THR A 517 -1.35 -16.64 24.36
C THR A 517 -0.92 -15.24 24.80
N TRP A 518 0.20 -14.74 24.31
CA TRP A 518 0.70 -13.39 24.63
C TRP A 518 -0.19 -12.28 24.05
N VAL A 519 -0.71 -12.48 22.83
CA VAL A 519 -1.57 -11.49 22.13
C VAL A 519 -3.01 -11.52 22.64
N LEU A 520 -3.51 -12.67 23.11
CA LEU A 520 -4.91 -12.81 23.49
C LEU A 520 -5.22 -12.04 24.79
N PRO A 521 -6.30 -11.23 24.80
CA PRO A 521 -6.71 -10.51 25.99
C PRO A 521 -7.33 -11.46 27.04
N PHE A 522 -7.50 -10.95 28.26
CA PHE A 522 -8.24 -11.61 29.35
C PHE A 522 -7.65 -12.92 29.88
N GLY A 523 -6.35 -13.16 29.69
CA GLY A 523 -5.67 -14.34 30.22
C GLY A 523 -6.03 -15.65 29.51
N ILE A 524 -6.55 -15.57 28.29
CA ILE A 524 -6.80 -16.75 27.46
C ILE A 524 -5.45 -17.36 27.08
N SER A 525 -5.23 -18.62 27.46
CA SER A 525 -4.04 -19.39 27.06
C SER A 525 -4.42 -20.43 26.01
N ILE A 526 -3.53 -20.59 25.04
CA ILE A 526 -3.60 -21.65 24.02
C ILE A 526 -2.43 -22.59 24.26
N ASP A 527 -2.73 -23.86 24.44
CA ASP A 527 -1.73 -24.92 24.54
C ASP A 527 -1.25 -25.36 23.15
N GLY A 528 0.01 -25.79 23.05
CA GLY A 528 0.59 -26.28 21.79
C GLY A 528 -0.22 -27.43 21.21
N ALA A 529 -0.54 -28.44 22.03
CA ALA A 529 -1.23 -29.64 21.60
C ALA A 529 -2.64 -29.36 21.03
N GLY A 530 -3.40 -28.48 21.70
CA GLY A 530 -4.68 -27.99 21.19
C GLY A 530 -4.56 -27.27 19.84
N LEU A 531 -3.56 -26.41 19.69
CA LEU A 531 -3.27 -25.72 18.42
C LEU A 531 -2.85 -26.70 17.32
N GLY A 532 -1.97 -27.66 17.62
CA GLY A 532 -1.54 -28.70 16.68
C GLY A 532 -2.67 -29.64 16.26
N PHE A 533 -3.61 -29.94 17.16
CA PHE A 533 -4.82 -30.67 16.81
C PHE A 533 -5.73 -29.86 15.88
N ALA A 534 -6.01 -28.60 16.22
CA ALA A 534 -6.82 -27.71 15.39
C ALA A 534 -6.21 -27.53 13.99
N ALA A 535 -4.88 -27.40 13.89
CA ALA A 535 -4.17 -27.30 12.63
C ALA A 535 -4.34 -28.58 11.78
N ARG A 536 -4.17 -29.77 12.35
CA ARG A 536 -4.41 -31.03 11.63
C ARG A 536 -5.84 -31.16 11.12
N VAL A 537 -6.82 -30.76 11.91
CA VAL A 537 -8.23 -30.74 11.50
C VAL A 537 -8.46 -29.74 10.35
N ALA A 538 -7.81 -28.57 10.39
CA ALA A 538 -7.94 -27.54 9.37
C ALA A 538 -7.33 -27.93 8.01
N LEU A 539 -6.35 -28.83 7.94
CA LEU A 539 -5.76 -29.29 6.67
C LEU A 539 -6.79 -29.92 5.72
N VAL A 540 -7.79 -30.63 6.27
CA VAL A 540 -8.83 -31.29 5.46
C VAL A 540 -9.68 -30.29 4.67
N PRO A 541 -10.37 -29.31 5.30
CA PRO A 541 -11.12 -28.31 4.55
C PRO A 541 -10.21 -27.44 3.67
N LEU A 542 -8.97 -27.13 4.10
CA LEU A 542 -8.02 -26.37 3.28
C LEU A 542 -7.58 -27.12 2.02
N GLY A 543 -7.44 -28.44 2.08
CA GLY A 543 -7.12 -29.28 0.93
C GLY A 543 -8.29 -29.48 -0.04
N ILE A 544 -9.53 -29.47 0.47
CA ILE A 544 -10.74 -29.62 -0.35
C ILE A 544 -11.14 -28.28 -1.01
N ALA A 545 -10.89 -27.16 -0.34
CA ALA A 545 -11.34 -25.84 -0.76
C ALA A 545 -11.01 -25.46 -2.23
N PRO A 546 -9.81 -25.73 -2.78
CA PRO A 546 -9.48 -25.45 -4.19
C PRO A 546 -10.42 -26.13 -5.19
N PHE A 547 -10.74 -27.40 -4.95
CA PHE A 547 -11.63 -28.19 -5.81
C PHE A 547 -13.07 -27.69 -5.72
N ALA A 548 -13.53 -27.42 -4.49
CA ALA A 548 -14.85 -26.85 -4.25
C ALA A 548 -14.98 -25.45 -4.90
N SER A 549 -13.93 -24.63 -4.82
CA SER A 549 -13.86 -23.30 -5.40
C SER A 549 -13.90 -23.34 -6.93
N ALA A 550 -13.12 -24.22 -7.57
CA ALA A 550 -13.17 -24.42 -9.01
C ALA A 550 -14.53 -24.93 -9.49
N ALA A 551 -15.14 -25.88 -8.77
CA ALA A 551 -16.49 -26.38 -9.08
C ALA A 551 -17.55 -25.27 -8.94
N TYR A 552 -17.42 -24.42 -7.91
CA TYR A 552 -18.25 -23.24 -7.74
C TYR A 552 -18.08 -22.27 -8.91
N ALA A 553 -16.85 -21.99 -9.33
CA ALA A 553 -16.54 -21.08 -10.45
C ALA A 553 -17.26 -21.51 -11.73
N VAL A 554 -17.18 -22.80 -12.07
CA VAL A 554 -17.84 -23.37 -13.25
C VAL A 554 -19.36 -23.15 -13.18
N ARG A 555 -19.98 -23.51 -12.05
CA ARG A 555 -21.44 -23.33 -11.86
C ARG A 555 -21.86 -21.85 -11.84
N ARG A 556 -20.99 -20.98 -11.34
CA ARG A 556 -21.26 -19.54 -11.25
C ARG A 556 -21.32 -18.90 -12.63
N PHE A 557 -20.41 -19.27 -13.53
CA PHE A 557 -20.38 -18.78 -14.91
C PHE A 557 -21.70 -19.07 -15.65
N GLU A 558 -22.22 -20.29 -15.53
CA GLU A 558 -23.48 -20.72 -16.16
C GLU A 558 -24.73 -19.96 -15.64
N ARG A 559 -24.60 -19.24 -14.53
CA ARG A 559 -25.69 -18.47 -13.90
C ARG A 559 -25.50 -16.96 -14.04
N VAL A 560 -24.49 -16.50 -14.78
CA VAL A 560 -24.29 -15.07 -15.03
C VAL A 560 -25.34 -14.62 -16.05
N THR A 561 -26.14 -13.63 -15.68
CA THR A 561 -27.04 -12.93 -16.58
C THR A 561 -26.45 -11.56 -16.92
N VAL A 562 -26.77 -11.06 -18.12
CA VAL A 562 -26.42 -9.71 -18.55
C VAL A 562 -27.67 -8.86 -18.37
N ASP A 563 -27.58 -7.82 -17.54
CA ASP A 563 -28.63 -6.80 -17.39
C ASP A 563 -28.40 -5.62 -18.34
#